data_AF-A0A026VTA8-F1
#
_entry.id   AF-A0A026VTA8-F1
#
_cell.length_a   1.000
_cell.length_b   1.000
_cell.length_c   1.000
_cell.angle_alpha   90.00
_cell.angle_beta   90.00
_cell.angle_gamma   90.00
#
_symmetry.space_group_name_H-M   'P 1'
#
loop_
_entity.id
_entity.type
_entity.pdbx_description
1 polymer ?
#
loop_
_entity_poly.entity_id
_entity_poly.type
_entity_poly.pdbx_seq_one_letter_code
_entity_poly.pdbx_strand_id
1 'polypeptide(L)'
;MHRVLSFQMARGIDESSEYVTKRLCFSFLFSVGFLCLLCGFLLGRFAAERSMETQAQKTRAELAGNGLRNTEHLQQLALRELAEASFDRATDWQTADSIDNNARRVSGFFSNLSFVHEVSHRASCVRAIVRGSREPDRYVILSVNGDGIAVALELAGILDKIYTAHEWRPRRSLMFCVSLASEDVCPQTLPIFAQRRIVACVAVHGHPLASGYVTLSGSDIMRSIAVEAIKTIDGNWTYLEHETSGPRLPLNTPQVIFSLNESDFAHDQTRRNQSLRLRGTILAQMASQTIWRLSESTVIRWQPRYFNETVNKLLESINTDKFRDAKEKLKTTLKTLLAAVEDLNAKIDAMENIPTLRARMWNDLLLDLDKALLCPDENSRSRTDLIEFRKLLHKPTDNSASTCLHEIAKCYEDASLILQER
;
A
#
# COMPACT_ATOMS: atom_id res chain seq x y z
N MET A 1 -6.94 -106.94 35.68
CA MET A 1 -5.48 -107.21 35.72
C MET A 1 -4.81 -106.13 34.88
N HIS A 2 -4.26 -105.08 35.50
CA HIS A 2 -2.87 -105.00 35.96
C HIS A 2 -1.85 -105.27 34.84
N ARG A 3 -1.32 -104.19 34.26
CA ARG A 3 0.09 -103.72 34.34
C ARG A 3 0.43 -102.96 33.05
N VAL A 4 1.27 -101.94 33.00
CA VAL A 4 1.89 -101.01 33.96
C VAL A 4 2.44 -99.91 33.03
N LEU A 5 2.35 -98.66 33.47
CA LEU A 5 3.00 -97.51 32.85
C LEU A 5 4.51 -97.74 32.67
N SER A 6 5.05 -97.37 31.51
CA SER A 6 6.30 -96.60 31.51
C SER A 6 6.31 -95.66 30.31
N PHE A 7 5.93 -94.43 30.62
CA PHE A 7 6.08 -93.24 29.83
C PHE A 7 7.56 -92.83 29.95
N GLN A 8 8.37 -93.04 28.92
CA GLN A 8 9.67 -92.35 28.83
C GLN A 8 9.43 -90.97 28.21
N MET A 9 9.09 -89.99 29.05
CA MET A 9 9.49 -88.60 28.78
C MET A 9 11.00 -88.55 28.89
N ALA A 10 11.70 -88.66 27.77
CA ALA A 10 12.99 -88.00 27.60
C ALA A 10 12.71 -86.49 27.42
N ARG A 11 12.23 -85.87 28.50
CA ARG A 11 12.08 -84.42 28.62
C ARG A 11 13.32 -83.97 29.37
N GLY A 12 14.31 -83.48 28.63
CA GLY A 12 15.44 -82.76 29.23
C GLY A 12 14.87 -81.61 30.05
N ILE A 13 15.05 -81.68 31.37
CA ILE A 13 14.66 -80.62 32.31
C ILE A 13 15.47 -79.33 32.03
N ASP A 14 16.53 -79.41 31.22
CA ASP A 14 17.42 -78.30 30.86
C ASP A 14 17.07 -77.57 29.53
N GLU A 15 16.37 -78.21 28.58
CA GLU A 15 16.09 -77.60 27.25
C GLU A 15 14.85 -76.71 27.21
N SER A 16 13.97 -76.82 28.22
CA SER A 16 12.75 -76.03 28.29
C SER A 16 13.00 -74.56 28.62
N SER A 17 14.10 -74.24 29.29
CA SER A 17 14.48 -72.88 29.68
C SER A 17 14.98 -72.05 28.49
N GLU A 18 15.68 -72.68 27.54
CA GLU A 18 16.32 -72.02 26.39
C GLU A 18 15.30 -71.61 25.31
N TYR A 19 14.30 -72.46 25.06
CA TYR A 19 13.20 -72.14 24.14
C TYR A 19 12.29 -71.03 24.68
N VAL A 20 12.06 -71.01 26.00
CA VAL A 20 11.26 -69.98 26.67
C VAL A 20 12.01 -68.65 26.69
N THR A 21 13.32 -68.64 26.96
CA THR A 21 14.15 -67.41 26.94
C THR A 21 14.31 -66.83 25.54
N LYS A 22 14.49 -67.64 24.49
CA LYS A 22 14.56 -67.15 23.10
C LYS A 22 13.25 -66.49 22.66
N ARG A 23 12.09 -67.10 22.95
CA ARG A 23 10.78 -66.50 22.64
C ARG A 23 10.51 -65.22 23.44
N LEU A 24 10.84 -65.22 24.73
CA LEU A 24 10.72 -64.02 25.57
C LEU A 24 11.63 -62.89 25.06
N CYS A 25 12.83 -63.20 24.57
CA CYS A 25 13.74 -62.23 23.98
C CYS A 25 13.17 -61.61 22.69
N PHE A 26 12.66 -62.43 21.76
CA PHE A 26 12.00 -61.91 20.56
C PHE A 26 10.77 -61.08 20.89
N SER A 27 9.90 -61.54 21.79
CA SER A 27 8.74 -60.76 22.24
C SER A 27 9.14 -59.44 22.88
N PHE A 28 10.19 -59.41 23.70
CA PHE A 28 10.70 -58.18 24.30
C PHE A 28 11.26 -57.22 23.24
N LEU A 29 12.06 -57.70 22.29
CA LEU A 29 12.58 -56.88 21.20
C LEU A 29 11.45 -56.32 20.31
N PHE A 30 10.43 -57.12 20.02
CA PHE A 30 9.24 -56.65 19.30
C PHE A 30 8.43 -55.63 20.11
N SER A 31 8.28 -55.82 21.42
CA SER A 31 7.59 -54.85 22.28
C SER A 31 8.34 -53.53 22.38
N VAL A 32 9.67 -53.56 22.54
CA VAL A 32 10.51 -52.36 22.54
C VAL A 32 10.48 -51.69 21.18
N GLY A 33 10.63 -52.44 20.09
CA GLY A 33 10.53 -51.92 18.73
C GLY A 33 9.17 -51.28 18.44
N PHE A 34 8.08 -51.92 18.87
CA PHE A 34 6.72 -51.37 18.77
C PHE A 34 6.55 -50.10 19.59
N LEU A 35 7.05 -50.06 20.83
CA LEU A 35 7.03 -48.85 21.66
C LEU A 35 7.84 -47.72 21.04
N CYS A 36 9.03 -47.99 20.49
CA CYS A 36 9.82 -47.00 19.77
C CYS A 36 9.09 -46.45 18.54
N LEU A 37 8.44 -47.32 17.75
CA LEU A 37 7.64 -46.90 16.60
C LEU A 37 6.43 -46.06 17.02
N LEU A 38 5.73 -46.46 18.09
CA LEU A 38 4.59 -45.72 18.64
C LEU A 38 5.02 -44.35 19.19
N CYS A 39 6.09 -44.30 19.98
CA CYS A 39 6.65 -43.05 20.49
C CYS A 39 7.14 -42.14 19.35
N GLY A 40 7.82 -42.69 18.34
CA GLY A 40 8.25 -41.94 17.16
C GLY A 40 7.07 -41.37 16.38
N PHE A 41 6.00 -42.14 16.19
CA PHE A 41 4.77 -41.69 15.53
C PHE A 41 4.08 -40.58 16.32
N LEU A 42 3.90 -40.74 17.65
CA LEU A 42 3.25 -39.75 18.49
C LEU A 42 4.08 -38.46 18.58
N LEU A 43 5.41 -38.56 18.69
CA LEU A 43 6.30 -37.41 18.74
C LEU A 43 6.35 -36.68 17.40
N GLY A 44 6.36 -37.41 16.28
CA GLY A 44 6.25 -36.84 14.94
C GLY A 44 4.92 -36.11 14.73
N ARG A 45 3.81 -36.71 15.16
CA ARG A 45 2.48 -36.07 15.11
C ARG A 45 2.42 -34.82 15.97
N PHE A 46 2.91 -34.88 17.22
CA PHE A 46 2.94 -33.73 18.12
C PHE A 46 3.79 -32.58 17.56
N ALA A 47 4.97 -32.89 17.02
CA ALA A 47 5.84 -31.89 16.40
C ALA A 47 5.19 -31.25 15.16
N ALA A 48 4.54 -32.06 14.30
CA ALA A 48 3.81 -31.56 13.13
C ALA A 48 2.63 -30.65 13.54
N GLU A 49 1.83 -31.07 14.52
CA GLU A 49 0.69 -30.32 15.03
C GLU A 49 1.12 -29.00 15.67
N ARG A 50 2.15 -29.03 16.53
CA ARG A 50 2.74 -27.80 17.11
C ARG A 50 3.32 -26.87 16.06
N SER A 51 3.99 -27.41 15.03
CA SER A 51 4.51 -26.61 13.93
C SER A 51 3.39 -25.93 13.15
N MET A 52 2.31 -26.67 12.84
CA MET A 52 1.15 -26.12 12.16
C MET A 52 0.44 -25.05 12.98
N GLU A 53 0.26 -25.29 14.29
CA GLU A 53 -0.36 -24.33 15.19
C GLU A 53 0.46 -23.05 15.31
N THR A 54 1.78 -23.18 15.49
CA THR A 54 2.70 -22.04 15.56
C THR A 54 2.70 -21.25 14.26
N GLN A 55 2.68 -21.94 13.11
CA GLN A 55 2.59 -21.29 11.80
C GLN A 55 1.25 -20.56 11.63
N ALA A 56 0.13 -21.16 12.04
CA ALA A 56 -1.18 -20.54 11.99
C ALA A 56 -1.26 -19.29 12.90
N GLN A 57 -0.70 -19.36 14.11
CA GLN A 57 -0.61 -18.21 15.01
C GLN A 57 0.24 -17.09 14.41
N LYS A 58 1.40 -17.42 13.82
CA LYS A 58 2.24 -16.45 13.11
C LYS A 58 1.51 -15.79 11.96
N THR A 59 0.81 -16.57 11.13
CA THR A 59 0.01 -16.02 10.03
C THR A 59 -1.13 -15.13 10.52
N ARG A 60 -1.84 -15.52 11.59
CA ARG A 60 -2.88 -14.68 12.20
C ARG A 60 -2.31 -13.36 12.73
N ALA A 61 -1.16 -13.40 13.39
CA ALA A 61 -0.48 -12.20 13.83
C ALA A 61 -0.09 -11.32 12.63
N GLU A 62 0.51 -11.89 11.58
CA GLU A 62 0.88 -11.17 10.34
C GLU A 62 -0.32 -10.52 9.62
N LEU A 63 -1.51 -11.09 9.73
CA LEU A 63 -2.72 -10.55 9.10
C LEU A 63 -3.50 -9.58 10.01
N ALA A 64 -3.13 -9.47 11.28
CA ALA A 64 -3.86 -8.66 12.26
C ALA A 64 -3.91 -7.18 11.84
N GLY A 65 -5.11 -6.58 11.94
CA GLY A 65 -5.32 -5.19 11.51
C GLY A 65 -4.96 -4.97 10.04
N ASN A 66 -5.25 -5.96 9.18
CA ASN A 66 -4.91 -5.93 7.75
C ASN A 66 -3.39 -5.87 7.48
N GLY A 67 -2.57 -6.42 8.39
CA GLY A 67 -1.12 -6.38 8.33
C GLY A 67 -0.47 -5.13 8.94
N LEU A 68 -1.27 -4.13 9.33
CA LEU A 68 -0.75 -2.88 9.88
C LEU A 68 -0.38 -3.01 11.36
N ARG A 69 -1.10 -3.83 12.13
CA ARG A 69 -0.97 -3.90 13.59
C ARG A 69 0.44 -4.32 14.05
N ASN A 70 1.08 -5.23 13.32
CA ASN A 70 2.44 -5.66 13.67
C ASN A 70 3.49 -4.57 13.44
N THR A 71 3.25 -3.69 12.46
CA THR A 71 4.17 -2.61 12.10
C THR A 71 3.81 -1.28 12.77
N GLU A 72 2.72 -1.23 13.56
CA GLU A 72 2.21 0.00 14.17
C GLU A 72 3.27 0.72 15.01
N HIS A 73 4.04 -0.03 15.81
CA HIS A 73 5.13 0.55 16.60
C HIS A 73 6.23 1.19 15.74
N LEU A 74 6.56 0.61 14.58
CA LEU A 74 7.54 1.15 13.64
C LEU A 74 6.97 2.35 12.88
N GLN A 75 5.68 2.31 12.55
CA GLN A 75 4.96 3.42 11.93
C GLN A 75 4.97 4.65 12.86
N GLN A 76 4.73 4.45 14.16
CA GLN A 76 4.80 5.50 15.17
C GLN A 76 6.24 6.00 15.40
N LEU A 77 7.23 5.10 15.35
CA LEU A 77 8.64 5.48 15.39
C LEU A 77 9.01 6.38 14.19
N ALA A 78 8.55 6.04 12.98
CA ALA A 78 8.76 6.86 11.79
C ALA A 78 8.16 8.26 11.94
N LEU A 79 6.95 8.38 12.51
CA LEU A 79 6.31 9.68 12.77
C LEU A 79 7.12 10.54 13.74
N ARG A 80 7.63 9.93 14.81
CA ARG A 80 8.45 10.61 15.81
C ARG A 80 9.77 11.11 15.22
N GLU A 81 10.49 10.26 14.50
CA GLU A 81 11.75 10.65 13.84
C GLU A 81 11.51 11.77 12.81
N LEU A 82 10.40 11.72 12.07
CA LEU A 82 10.02 12.78 11.13
C LEU A 82 9.68 14.11 11.82
N ALA A 83 9.13 14.07 13.03
CA ALA A 83 8.85 15.28 13.82
C ALA A 83 10.14 15.98 14.25
N GLU A 84 11.21 15.20 14.49
CA GLU A 84 12.52 15.72 14.91
C GLU A 84 13.40 16.12 13.72
N ALA A 85 13.13 15.60 12.52
CA ALA A 85 13.90 15.86 11.31
C ALA A 85 14.05 17.36 10.97
N SER A 86 15.18 17.70 10.34
CA SER A 86 15.46 19.03 9.84
C SER A 86 15.24 19.09 8.32
N PHE A 87 14.28 19.91 7.91
CA PHE A 87 13.99 20.17 6.49
C PHE A 87 14.71 21.43 5.98
N ASP A 88 15.81 21.83 6.64
CA ASP A 88 16.56 23.06 6.34
C ASP A 88 17.38 22.98 5.03
N ARG A 89 17.43 21.80 4.39
CA ARG A 89 18.07 21.60 3.07
C ARG A 89 17.19 22.10 1.91
N ALA A 90 16.80 23.37 1.96
CA ALA A 90 16.37 24.10 0.77
C ALA A 90 17.61 24.39 -0.10
N THR A 91 18.15 23.34 -0.72
CA THR A 91 19.17 23.52 -1.75
C THR A 91 18.43 23.90 -3.02
N ASP A 92 18.83 24.96 -3.71
CA ASP A 92 18.21 25.34 -4.98
C ASP A 92 18.54 24.29 -6.05
N TRP A 93 17.72 23.23 -6.11
CA TRP A 93 17.96 22.04 -6.94
C TRP A 93 17.79 22.31 -8.45
N GLN A 94 17.43 23.55 -8.84
CA GLN A 94 16.93 23.91 -10.18
C GLN A 94 17.92 24.67 -11.09
N THR A 95 19.12 25.06 -10.61
CA THR A 95 20.09 25.79 -11.46
C THR A 95 20.70 24.88 -12.54
N ALA A 96 20.61 25.29 -13.82
CA ALA A 96 20.84 24.43 -14.99
C ALA A 96 22.24 23.81 -15.10
N ASP A 97 23.30 24.50 -14.66
CA ASP A 97 24.67 23.96 -14.62
C ASP A 97 24.87 22.91 -13.50
N SER A 98 23.84 22.69 -12.66
CA SER A 98 23.87 21.79 -11.49
C SER A 98 23.01 20.53 -11.61
N ILE A 99 22.16 20.36 -12.64
CA ILE A 99 21.19 19.23 -12.67
C ILE A 99 21.90 17.88 -12.60
N ASP A 100 22.94 17.65 -13.42
CA ASP A 100 23.68 16.38 -13.40
C ASP A 100 24.47 16.19 -12.08
N ASN A 101 25.03 17.26 -11.53
CA ASN A 101 25.71 17.23 -10.23
C ASN A 101 24.74 16.92 -9.07
N ASN A 102 23.56 17.52 -9.10
CA ASN A 102 22.48 17.27 -8.15
C ASN A 102 21.96 15.84 -8.28
N ALA A 103 21.82 15.34 -9.51
CA ALA A 103 21.45 13.95 -9.79
C ALA A 103 22.47 12.98 -9.19
N ARG A 104 23.76 13.23 -9.39
CA ARG A 104 24.83 12.43 -8.77
C ARG A 104 24.80 12.50 -7.25
N ARG A 105 24.54 13.67 -6.66
CA ARG A 105 24.45 13.85 -5.20
C ARG A 105 23.26 13.07 -4.62
N VAL A 106 22.10 13.16 -5.25
CA VAL A 106 20.89 12.42 -4.86
C VAL A 106 21.09 10.92 -5.06
N SER A 107 21.65 10.51 -6.20
CA SER A 107 21.98 9.11 -6.48
C SER A 107 22.97 8.54 -5.47
N GLY A 108 24.02 9.31 -5.13
CA GLY A 108 25.01 8.94 -4.11
C GLY A 108 24.39 8.81 -2.72
N PHE A 109 23.47 9.72 -2.35
CA PHE A 109 22.71 9.60 -1.11
C PHE A 109 21.95 8.27 -1.05
N PHE A 110 21.12 7.96 -2.05
CA PHE A 110 20.35 6.72 -2.04
C PHE A 110 21.21 5.47 -2.10
N SER A 111 22.34 5.52 -2.81
CA SER A 111 23.28 4.39 -2.92
C SER A 111 23.97 4.07 -1.59
N ASN A 112 24.03 5.04 -0.67
CA ASN A 112 24.62 4.86 0.66
C ASN A 112 23.62 4.29 1.68
N LEU A 113 22.33 4.19 1.35
CA LEU A 113 21.30 3.66 2.24
C LEU A 113 21.27 2.12 2.14
N SER A 114 21.32 1.46 3.29
CA SER A 114 21.43 0.00 3.39
C SER A 114 20.19 -0.75 2.90
N PHE A 115 19.02 -0.13 2.99
CA PHE A 115 17.74 -0.71 2.56
C PHE A 115 17.46 -0.55 1.05
N VAL A 116 18.21 0.31 0.36
CA VAL A 116 18.04 0.54 -1.09
C VAL A 116 18.74 -0.58 -1.86
N HIS A 117 18.02 -1.20 -2.79
CA HIS A 117 18.51 -2.32 -3.59
C HIS A 117 19.14 -1.87 -4.91
N GLU A 118 18.54 -0.87 -5.54
CA GLU A 118 18.94 -0.41 -6.87
C GLU A 118 18.75 1.10 -6.97
N VAL A 119 19.74 1.79 -7.52
CA VAL A 119 19.64 3.20 -7.88
C VAL A 119 19.93 3.35 -9.37
N SER A 120 19.04 4.04 -10.08
CA SER A 120 19.21 4.36 -11.49
C SER A 120 19.03 5.86 -11.72
N HIS A 121 19.80 6.38 -12.66
CA HIS A 121 19.79 7.79 -13.04
C HIS A 121 19.63 7.87 -14.56
N ARG A 122 18.63 8.64 -15.02
CA ARG A 122 18.41 8.91 -16.44
C ARG A 122 17.89 10.34 -16.61
N ALA A 123 18.66 11.15 -17.35
CA ALA A 123 18.37 12.57 -17.56
C ALA A 123 18.18 13.31 -16.22
N SER A 124 17.06 13.97 -15.98
CA SER A 124 16.76 14.69 -14.75
C SER A 124 16.09 13.83 -13.65
N CYS A 125 15.98 12.52 -13.84
CA CYS A 125 15.26 11.62 -12.93
C CYS A 125 16.22 10.63 -12.26
N VAL A 126 16.19 10.61 -10.92
CA VAL A 126 16.87 9.62 -10.09
C VAL A 126 15.81 8.71 -9.47
N ARG A 127 16.04 7.39 -9.56
CA ARG A 127 15.15 6.38 -8.99
C ARG A 127 15.91 5.51 -8.01
N ALA A 128 15.37 5.33 -6.82
CA ALA A 128 15.88 4.38 -5.85
C ALA A 128 14.79 3.37 -5.50
N ILE A 129 15.11 2.08 -5.59
CA ILE A 129 14.18 0.97 -5.40
C ILE A 129 14.52 0.24 -4.10
N VAL A 130 13.53 0.10 -3.23
CA VAL A 130 13.57 -0.74 -2.03
C VAL A 130 12.75 -1.98 -2.33
N ARG A 131 13.36 -3.16 -2.18
CA ARG A 131 12.71 -4.42 -2.55
C ARG A 131 11.73 -4.89 -1.47
N GLY A 132 10.49 -5.13 -1.86
CA GLY A 132 9.46 -5.67 -0.98
C GLY A 132 9.71 -7.12 -0.54
N SER A 133 9.22 -7.48 0.64
CA SER A 133 9.43 -8.81 1.25
C SER A 133 8.43 -9.87 0.77
N ARG A 134 7.20 -9.48 0.39
CA ARG A 134 6.12 -10.41 -0.02
C ARG A 134 5.65 -10.19 -1.45
N GLU A 135 5.52 -8.92 -1.86
CA GLU A 135 5.07 -8.50 -3.18
C GLU A 135 6.15 -7.62 -3.84
N PRO A 136 7.35 -8.16 -4.12
CA PRO A 136 8.46 -7.38 -4.67
C PRO A 136 8.17 -6.84 -6.08
N ASP A 137 7.18 -7.42 -6.77
CA ASP A 137 6.74 -7.03 -8.11
C ASP A 137 5.62 -5.98 -8.12
N ARG A 138 5.28 -5.41 -6.96
CA ARG A 138 4.31 -4.31 -6.82
C ARG A 138 5.02 -3.09 -6.23
N TYR A 139 4.84 -1.93 -6.86
CA TYR A 139 5.55 -0.71 -6.50
C TYR A 139 4.62 0.36 -5.93
N VAL A 140 4.98 0.90 -4.78
CA VAL A 140 4.45 2.18 -4.29
C VAL A 140 5.50 3.24 -4.57
N ILE A 141 5.15 4.23 -5.39
CA ILE A 141 6.08 5.28 -5.82
C ILE A 141 5.90 6.50 -4.92
N LEU A 142 6.99 7.03 -4.38
CA LEU A 142 7.05 8.41 -3.90
C LEU A 142 7.68 9.26 -4.99
N SER A 143 6.87 10.13 -5.61
CA SER A 143 7.32 11.00 -6.69
C SER A 143 7.44 12.43 -6.22
N VAL A 144 8.62 13.03 -6.41
CA VAL A 144 8.92 14.36 -5.87
C VAL A 144 9.68 15.21 -6.86
N ASN A 145 9.46 16.51 -6.79
CA ASN A 145 10.23 17.53 -7.50
C ASN A 145 10.42 18.76 -6.60
N GLY A 146 11.28 19.69 -7.03
CA GLY A 146 11.52 20.94 -6.31
C GLY A 146 11.95 20.70 -4.86
N ASP A 147 11.23 21.28 -3.90
CA ASP A 147 11.57 21.10 -2.48
C ASP A 147 11.00 19.81 -1.87
N GLY A 148 10.09 19.12 -2.59
CA GLY A 148 9.65 17.76 -2.23
C GLY A 148 10.82 16.76 -2.20
N ILE A 149 11.94 17.10 -2.84
CA ILE A 149 13.19 16.33 -2.78
C ILE A 149 13.66 16.18 -1.33
N ALA A 150 13.63 17.24 -0.52
CA ALA A 150 14.03 17.16 0.88
C ALA A 150 13.15 16.18 1.67
N VAL A 151 11.84 16.15 1.38
CA VAL A 151 10.89 15.19 1.98
C VAL A 151 11.29 13.75 1.64
N ALA A 152 11.61 13.45 0.38
CA ALA A 152 12.00 12.10 -0.01
C ALA A 152 13.33 11.67 0.61
N LEU A 153 14.33 12.56 0.67
CA LEU A 153 15.64 12.25 1.25
C LEU A 153 15.55 11.97 2.75
N GLU A 154 14.88 12.84 3.51
CA GLU A 154 14.73 12.67 4.96
C GLU A 154 13.88 11.43 5.29
N LEU A 155 12.78 11.21 4.57
CA LEU A 155 11.97 10.01 4.72
C LEU A 155 12.78 8.73 4.44
N ALA A 156 13.53 8.69 3.34
CA ALA A 156 14.35 7.53 2.99
C ALA A 156 15.43 7.26 4.05
N GLY A 157 16.06 8.31 4.59
CA GLY A 157 17.03 8.18 5.69
C GLY A 157 16.41 7.60 6.97
N ILE A 158 15.19 8.01 7.33
CA ILE A 158 14.48 7.48 8.50
C ILE A 158 14.06 6.03 8.28
N LEU A 159 13.58 5.68 7.09
CA LEU A 159 13.24 4.30 6.76
C LEU A 159 14.48 3.39 6.76
N ASP A 160 15.65 3.90 6.36
CA ASP A 160 16.92 3.17 6.45
C ASP A 160 17.34 2.91 7.91
N LYS A 161 17.16 3.88 8.81
CA LYS A 161 17.35 3.66 10.26
C LYS A 161 16.42 2.57 10.79
N ILE A 162 15.15 2.58 10.40
CA ILE A 162 14.18 1.56 10.83
C ILE A 162 14.58 0.19 10.28
N TYR A 163 14.99 0.12 9.00
CA TYR A 163 15.50 -1.11 8.39
C TYR A 163 16.71 -1.66 9.15
N THR A 164 17.70 -0.82 9.44
CA THR A 164 18.95 -1.25 10.10
C THR A 164 18.74 -1.65 11.56
N ALA A 165 17.84 -0.97 12.29
CA ALA A 165 17.59 -1.25 13.70
C ALA A 165 16.61 -2.40 13.95
N HIS A 166 15.64 -2.61 13.05
CA HIS A 166 14.52 -3.54 13.27
C HIS A 166 14.38 -4.62 12.19
N GLU A 167 15.31 -4.70 11.25
CA GLU A 167 15.27 -5.61 10.09
C GLU A 167 13.95 -5.51 9.29
N TRP A 168 13.28 -4.37 9.38
CA TRP A 168 11.99 -4.16 8.73
C TRP A 168 12.16 -4.05 7.22
N ARG A 169 11.29 -4.74 6.48
CA ARG A 169 11.19 -4.60 5.02
C ARG A 169 9.73 -4.40 4.64
N PRO A 170 9.44 -3.43 3.75
CA PRO A 170 8.07 -3.21 3.34
C PRO A 170 7.52 -4.44 2.64
N ARG A 171 6.22 -4.71 2.77
CA ARG A 171 5.57 -5.84 2.10
C ARG A 171 5.65 -5.70 0.57
N ARG A 172 5.39 -4.50 0.06
CA ARG A 172 5.52 -4.11 -1.36
C ARG A 172 6.80 -3.32 -1.59
N SER A 173 7.32 -3.33 -2.82
CA SER A 173 8.50 -2.54 -3.15
C SER A 173 8.18 -1.05 -3.09
N LEU A 174 9.12 -0.25 -2.58
CA LEU A 174 9.04 1.20 -2.63
C LEU A 174 9.94 1.71 -3.74
N MET A 175 9.53 2.78 -4.42
CA MET A 175 10.34 3.45 -5.42
C MET A 175 10.32 4.95 -5.16
N PHE A 176 11.48 5.51 -4.83
CA PHE A 176 11.66 6.96 -4.73
C PHE A 176 12.00 7.47 -6.12
N CYS A 177 11.09 8.25 -6.71
CA CYS A 177 11.23 8.90 -8.00
C CYS A 177 11.49 10.39 -7.77
N VAL A 178 12.72 10.83 -8.00
CA VAL A 178 13.13 12.22 -7.80
C VAL A 178 13.33 12.88 -9.15
N SER A 179 12.48 13.86 -9.49
CA SER A 179 12.64 14.71 -10.66
C SER A 179 13.35 16.01 -10.29
N LEU A 180 14.46 16.30 -10.96
CA LEU A 180 15.20 17.56 -10.86
C LEU A 180 14.75 18.59 -11.90
N ALA A 181 13.83 18.22 -12.77
CA ALA A 181 13.17 19.16 -13.68
C ALA A 181 12.07 19.95 -12.94
N SER A 182 11.64 21.06 -13.54
CA SER A 182 10.51 21.85 -13.03
C SER A 182 9.23 21.04 -12.92
N GLU A 183 8.99 20.13 -13.87
CA GLU A 183 7.88 19.19 -13.86
C GLU A 183 8.34 17.79 -13.40
N ASP A 184 7.43 17.06 -12.76
CA ASP A 184 7.68 15.69 -12.36
C ASP A 184 7.47 14.71 -13.53
N VAL A 185 8.57 14.40 -14.22
CA VAL A 185 8.61 13.48 -15.37
C VAL A 185 9.04 12.06 -14.96
N CYS A 186 9.34 11.82 -13.69
CA CYS A 186 10.04 10.60 -13.27
C CYS A 186 9.15 9.35 -13.34
N PRO A 187 7.84 9.39 -12.97
CA PRO A 187 6.92 8.27 -13.18
C PRO A 187 6.62 8.00 -14.66
N GLN A 188 6.50 9.06 -15.48
CA GLN A 188 6.14 8.95 -16.90
C GLN A 188 7.24 8.24 -17.72
N THR A 189 8.49 8.39 -17.29
CA THR A 189 9.64 7.77 -17.94
C THR A 189 9.82 6.29 -17.60
N LEU A 190 8.92 5.69 -16.80
CA LEU A 190 8.93 4.25 -16.52
C LEU A 190 8.45 3.46 -17.74
N PRO A 191 9.03 2.28 -18.02
CA PRO A 191 8.56 1.45 -19.11
C PRO A 191 7.15 0.90 -18.83
N ILE A 192 6.37 0.66 -19.88
CA ILE A 192 4.95 0.23 -19.79
C ILE A 192 4.76 -0.99 -18.87
N PHE A 193 5.68 -1.96 -18.92
CA PHE A 193 5.60 -3.16 -18.08
C PHE A 193 5.75 -2.84 -16.58
N ALA A 194 6.54 -1.82 -16.23
CA ALA A 194 6.70 -1.36 -14.85
C ALA A 194 5.49 -0.54 -14.41
N GLN A 195 4.93 0.28 -15.31
CA GLN A 195 3.72 1.07 -15.03
C GLN A 195 2.52 0.19 -14.61
N ARG A 196 2.36 -0.99 -15.23
CA ARG A 196 1.31 -1.96 -14.87
C ARG A 196 1.45 -2.53 -13.45
N ARG A 197 2.63 -2.43 -12.85
CA ARG A 197 2.95 -2.95 -11.52
C ARG A 197 2.88 -1.89 -10.42
N ILE A 198 2.60 -0.64 -10.79
CA ILE A 198 2.44 0.45 -9.83
C ILE A 198 1.10 0.29 -9.13
N VAL A 199 1.17 0.22 -7.80
CA VAL A 199 -0.01 0.23 -6.92
C VAL A 199 -0.53 1.64 -6.77
N ALA A 200 0.38 2.59 -6.51
CA ALA A 200 0.05 4.01 -6.40
C ALA A 200 1.28 4.89 -6.59
N CYS A 201 1.05 6.09 -7.10
CA CYS A 201 2.00 7.18 -7.14
C CYS A 201 1.61 8.24 -6.10
N VAL A 202 2.39 8.32 -5.03
CA VAL A 202 2.28 9.35 -3.99
C VAL A 202 3.18 10.50 -4.42
N ALA A 203 2.58 11.58 -4.90
CA ALA A 203 3.27 12.76 -5.36
C ALA A 203 3.35 13.82 -4.26
N VAL A 204 4.54 14.36 -4.01
CA VAL A 204 4.72 15.56 -3.19
C VAL A 204 5.36 16.60 -4.10
N HIS A 205 4.50 17.45 -4.67
CA HIS A 205 4.90 18.47 -5.63
C HIS A 205 4.80 19.84 -4.99
N GLY A 206 5.81 20.69 -5.21
CA GLY A 206 5.66 22.12 -4.98
C GLY A 206 6.85 22.84 -4.35
N HIS A 207 6.71 24.16 -4.39
CA HIS A 207 7.54 25.18 -3.76
C HIS A 207 6.93 25.50 -2.38
N PRO A 208 7.43 25.00 -1.24
CA PRO A 208 7.06 25.30 0.16
C PRO A 208 7.07 26.78 0.55
N LEU A 209 7.27 27.70 -0.38
CA LEU A 209 7.10 29.14 -0.20
C LEU A 209 5.62 29.54 -0.01
N ALA A 210 4.67 28.70 -0.42
CA ALA A 210 3.24 28.91 -0.28
C ALA A 210 2.75 28.79 1.18
N SER A 211 2.30 29.90 1.77
CA SER A 211 1.66 29.91 3.10
C SER A 211 0.27 29.31 2.99
N GLY A 212 0.00 28.11 3.48
CA GLY A 212 -1.36 27.58 3.41
C GLY A 212 -1.56 26.26 4.11
N TYR A 213 -2.80 25.80 4.10
CA TYR A 213 -3.18 24.45 4.49
C TYR A 213 -2.71 23.45 3.43
N VAL A 214 -2.50 22.20 3.86
CA VAL A 214 -2.17 21.10 2.93
C VAL A 214 -3.42 20.78 2.13
N THR A 215 -3.25 20.56 0.84
CA THR A 215 -4.30 20.13 -0.07
C THR A 215 -4.01 18.76 -0.64
N LEU A 216 -5.08 18.01 -0.88
CA LEU A 216 -5.03 16.65 -1.41
C LEU A 216 -5.78 16.60 -2.75
N SER A 217 -5.12 16.09 -3.78
CA SER A 217 -5.73 15.76 -5.09
C SER A 217 -5.31 14.37 -5.53
N GLY A 218 -5.92 13.86 -6.59
CA GLY A 218 -5.58 12.55 -7.16
C GLY A 218 -6.80 11.71 -7.52
N SER A 219 -6.57 10.42 -7.69
CA SER A 219 -7.63 9.43 -7.93
C SER A 219 -8.45 9.20 -6.67
N ASP A 220 -9.73 8.86 -6.86
CA ASP A 220 -10.71 8.85 -5.77
C ASP A 220 -10.38 7.80 -4.69
N ILE A 221 -9.86 6.65 -5.10
CA ILE A 221 -9.47 5.59 -4.17
C ILE A 221 -8.20 5.98 -3.41
N MET A 222 -7.17 6.46 -4.10
CA MET A 222 -5.91 6.82 -3.45
C MET A 222 -6.05 8.02 -2.52
N ARG A 223 -6.90 8.99 -2.88
CA ARG A 223 -7.26 10.10 -1.99
C ARG A 223 -7.90 9.57 -0.71
N SER A 224 -8.86 8.65 -0.82
CA SER A 224 -9.48 8.03 0.36
C SER A 224 -8.47 7.31 1.24
N ILE A 225 -7.51 6.59 0.66
CA ILE A 225 -6.48 5.87 1.41
C ILE A 225 -5.55 6.84 2.12
N ALA A 226 -5.15 7.93 1.45
CA ALA A 226 -4.33 8.97 2.05
C ALA A 226 -5.05 9.66 3.22
N VAL A 227 -6.34 10.01 3.09
CA VAL A 227 -7.13 10.57 4.21
C VAL A 227 -7.15 9.63 5.40
N GLU A 228 -7.40 8.34 5.19
CA GLU A 228 -7.37 7.34 6.27
C GLU A 228 -5.98 7.14 6.88
N ALA A 229 -4.91 7.33 6.10
CA ALA A 229 -3.54 7.31 6.60
C ALA A 229 -3.20 8.56 7.42
N ILE A 230 -3.62 9.74 6.98
CA ILE A 230 -3.35 11.02 7.66
C ILE A 230 -4.04 11.09 9.02
N LYS A 231 -5.19 10.41 9.19
CA LYS A 231 -5.90 10.31 10.47
C LYS A 231 -5.07 9.64 11.58
N THR A 232 -3.97 8.96 11.26
CA THR A 232 -3.06 8.40 12.27
C THR A 232 -2.04 9.41 12.80
N ILE A 233 -1.99 10.60 12.21
CA ILE A 233 -1.12 11.72 12.64
C ILE A 233 -1.89 12.57 13.63
N ASP A 234 -1.25 12.95 14.73
CA ASP A 234 -1.83 13.86 15.71
C ASP A 234 -2.24 15.19 15.07
N GLY A 235 -3.51 15.57 15.20
CA GLY A 235 -4.05 16.82 14.66
C GLY A 235 -5.49 16.70 14.17
N ASN A 236 -6.12 17.84 13.86
CA ASN A 236 -7.45 17.87 13.25
C ASN A 236 -7.33 17.99 11.73
N TRP A 237 -7.45 16.85 11.05
CA TRP A 237 -7.31 16.72 9.59
C TRP A 237 -8.66 16.53 8.86
N THR A 238 -9.78 16.71 9.56
CA THR A 238 -11.13 16.47 9.03
C THR A 238 -11.46 17.29 7.77
N TYR A 239 -10.83 18.46 7.60
CA TYR A 239 -11.02 19.28 6.41
C TYR A 239 -10.60 18.56 5.10
N LEU A 240 -9.60 17.67 5.15
CA LEU A 240 -9.12 16.90 4.00
C LEU A 240 -10.13 15.87 3.48
N GLU A 241 -11.15 15.53 4.28
CA GLU A 241 -12.20 14.59 3.88
C GLU A 241 -13.01 15.13 2.70
N HIS A 242 -13.30 16.44 2.75
CA HIS A 242 -14.20 17.12 1.81
C HIS A 242 -13.46 17.96 0.77
N GLU A 243 -12.18 18.25 1.00
CA GLU A 243 -11.42 19.09 0.11
C GLU A 243 -10.88 18.31 -1.09
N THR A 244 -11.18 18.83 -2.27
CA THR A 244 -10.56 18.42 -3.54
C THR A 244 -9.95 19.65 -4.14
N SER A 245 -8.63 19.67 -4.19
CA SER A 245 -7.86 20.87 -4.55
C SER A 245 -6.72 20.49 -5.48
N GLY A 246 -6.73 21.08 -6.68
CA GLY A 246 -5.75 20.84 -7.74
C GLY A 246 -6.16 19.76 -8.74
N PRO A 247 -5.68 19.84 -10.00
CA PRO A 247 -5.93 18.85 -11.03
C PRO A 247 -5.17 17.54 -10.75
N ARG A 248 -5.67 16.44 -11.32
CA ARG A 248 -4.99 15.14 -11.32
C ARG A 248 -3.75 15.19 -12.25
N LEU A 249 -2.69 14.41 -11.97
CA LEU A 249 -1.58 14.31 -12.92
C LEU A 249 -2.06 13.55 -14.17
N PRO A 250 -1.48 13.83 -15.36
CA PRO A 250 -1.75 13.10 -16.59
C PRO A 250 -1.06 11.71 -16.56
N LEU A 251 -1.50 10.86 -15.63
CA LEU A 251 -0.98 9.52 -15.40
C LEU A 251 -2.13 8.52 -15.37
N ASN A 252 -2.02 7.45 -16.16
CA ASN A 252 -2.93 6.30 -16.08
C ASN A 252 -2.50 5.35 -14.95
N THR A 253 -2.37 5.89 -13.75
CA THR A 253 -1.92 5.16 -12.56
C THR A 253 -2.59 5.76 -11.34
N PRO A 254 -3.03 4.93 -10.37
CA PRO A 254 -3.55 5.45 -9.11
C PRO A 254 -2.60 6.45 -8.50
N GLN A 255 -3.13 7.58 -8.04
CA GLN A 255 -2.27 8.68 -7.63
C GLN A 255 -2.90 9.54 -6.56
N VAL A 256 -2.05 10.07 -5.69
CA VAL A 256 -2.43 11.08 -4.72
C VAL A 256 -1.34 12.13 -4.66
N ILE A 257 -1.73 13.39 -4.64
CA ILE A 257 -0.84 14.54 -4.72
C ILE A 257 -1.04 15.34 -3.45
N PHE A 258 0.07 15.58 -2.76
CA PHE A 258 0.16 16.51 -1.65
C PHE A 258 0.72 17.83 -2.18
N SER A 259 -0.02 18.91 -1.94
CA SER A 259 0.40 20.26 -2.28
C SER A 259 0.13 21.21 -1.11
N LEU A 260 0.81 22.35 -1.10
CA LEU A 260 0.57 23.45 -0.17
C LEU A 260 -0.06 24.60 -0.95
N ASN A 261 -1.21 25.09 -0.46
CA ASN A 261 -1.86 26.22 -1.10
C ASN A 261 -1.11 27.53 -0.79
N GLU A 262 -1.07 28.45 -1.76
CA GLU A 262 -0.42 29.74 -1.63
C GLU A 262 -1.41 30.76 -1.05
N SER A 263 -1.11 31.28 0.15
CA SER A 263 -1.69 32.52 0.65
C SER A 263 -0.65 33.62 0.60
N ASP A 264 -1.10 34.82 0.24
CA ASP A 264 -0.32 36.02 -0.08
C ASP A 264 0.53 36.62 1.08
N PHE A 265 0.81 35.86 2.13
CA PHE A 265 1.42 36.39 3.35
C PHE A 265 2.75 35.71 3.69
N ALA A 266 3.88 36.39 3.42
CA ALA A 266 4.99 36.57 4.39
C ALA A 266 6.20 37.34 3.81
N HIS A 267 6.31 38.62 4.17
CA HIS A 267 7.47 39.50 3.94
C HIS A 267 8.60 39.34 4.97
N ASP A 268 8.60 38.30 5.83
CA ASP A 268 9.55 38.19 6.95
C ASP A 268 10.35 36.88 6.96
N GLN A 269 11.68 36.96 6.99
CA GLN A 269 12.64 35.86 6.75
C GLN A 269 12.72 34.86 7.91
N THR A 270 12.63 35.31 9.17
CA THR A 270 12.77 34.42 10.34
C THR A 270 11.52 33.56 10.55
N ARG A 271 10.33 34.10 10.28
CA ARG A 271 9.08 33.31 10.23
C ARG A 271 9.08 32.31 9.08
N ARG A 272 9.78 32.61 7.97
CA ARG A 272 9.87 31.75 6.79
C ARG A 272 10.54 30.42 7.13
N ASN A 273 11.70 30.43 7.81
CA ASN A 273 12.45 29.20 8.10
C ASN A 273 11.73 28.26 9.08
N GLN A 274 11.14 28.79 10.16
CA GLN A 274 10.34 27.98 11.09
C GLN A 274 9.10 27.39 10.42
N SER A 275 8.48 28.13 9.49
CA SER A 275 7.33 27.64 8.74
C SER A 275 7.72 26.56 7.72
N LEU A 276 8.87 26.69 7.05
CA LEU A 276 9.39 25.69 6.12
C LEU A 276 9.65 24.34 6.80
N ARG A 277 10.29 24.35 7.99
CA ARG A 277 10.53 23.13 8.76
C ARG A 277 9.23 22.41 9.12
N LEU A 278 8.27 23.14 9.69
CA LEU A 278 6.97 22.57 10.08
C LEU A 278 6.22 22.00 8.86
N ARG A 279 6.25 22.69 7.72
CA ARG A 279 5.62 22.24 6.47
C ARG A 279 6.27 20.97 5.92
N GLY A 280 7.60 20.93 5.88
CA GLY A 280 8.36 19.75 5.48
C GLY A 280 8.02 18.54 6.35
N THR A 281 7.95 18.74 7.68
CA THR A 281 7.52 17.71 8.64
C THR A 281 6.13 17.19 8.34
N ILE A 282 5.14 18.07 8.18
CA ILE A 282 3.75 17.66 7.91
C ILE A 282 3.66 16.88 6.60
N LEU A 283 4.23 17.39 5.50
CA LEU A 283 4.20 16.71 4.21
C LEU A 283 4.91 15.35 4.28
N ALA A 284 6.05 15.28 4.96
CA ALA A 284 6.79 14.04 5.12
C ALA A 284 6.04 13.02 5.96
N GLN A 285 5.38 13.44 7.04
CA GLN A 285 4.51 12.58 7.84
C GLN A 285 3.32 12.07 7.01
N MET A 286 2.61 12.95 6.30
CA MET A 286 1.47 12.55 5.46
C MET A 286 1.87 11.58 4.34
N ALA A 287 2.96 11.88 3.63
CA ALA A 287 3.49 11.00 2.59
C ALA A 287 3.96 9.66 3.19
N SER A 288 4.68 9.69 4.32
CA SER A 288 5.14 8.51 5.04
C SER A 288 3.99 7.60 5.43
N GLN A 289 2.95 8.12 6.09
CA GLN A 289 1.80 7.30 6.51
C GLN A 289 1.05 6.73 5.32
N THR A 290 0.91 7.51 4.24
CA THR A 290 0.24 7.06 3.01
C THR A 290 1.01 5.92 2.34
N ILE A 291 2.33 6.07 2.17
CA ILE A 291 3.20 5.04 1.61
C ILE A 291 3.21 3.80 2.50
N TRP A 292 3.31 3.97 3.82
CA TRP A 292 3.29 2.87 4.79
C TRP A 292 2.01 2.05 4.69
N ARG A 293 0.86 2.73 4.64
CA ARG A 293 -0.43 2.06 4.50
C ARG A 293 -0.54 1.33 3.17
N LEU A 294 -0.11 1.94 2.08
CA LEU A 294 -0.10 1.33 0.74
C LEU A 294 0.91 0.19 0.62
N SER A 295 2.01 0.21 1.36
CA SER A 295 3.01 -0.85 1.33
C SER A 295 2.57 -2.03 2.17
N GLU A 296 2.14 -1.80 3.42
CA GLU A 296 1.95 -2.83 4.43
C GLU A 296 0.57 -3.49 4.41
N SER A 297 -0.46 -2.79 3.93
CA SER A 297 -1.84 -3.33 3.92
C SER A 297 -1.91 -4.63 3.12
N THR A 298 -2.44 -5.70 3.72
CA THR A 298 -2.63 -6.98 3.04
C THR A 298 -3.62 -6.85 1.89
N VAL A 299 -4.77 -6.24 2.18
CA VAL A 299 -5.78 -5.86 1.19
C VAL A 299 -5.98 -4.36 1.25
N ILE A 300 -5.80 -3.66 0.14
CA ILE A 300 -6.10 -2.24 0.06
C ILE A 300 -7.62 -2.10 0.04
N ARG A 301 -8.16 -1.30 0.96
CA ARG A 301 -9.59 -1.07 1.11
C ARG A 301 -9.93 0.34 0.70
N TRP A 302 -10.98 0.48 -0.09
CA TRP A 302 -11.52 1.79 -0.44
C TRP A 302 -12.67 2.13 0.50
N GLN A 303 -12.60 3.33 1.10
CA GLN A 303 -13.71 3.89 1.86
C GLN A 303 -14.49 4.87 0.97
N PRO A 304 -15.62 4.46 0.37
CA PRO A 304 -16.26 5.23 -0.69
C PRO A 304 -17.00 6.48 -0.18
N ARG A 305 -17.15 6.67 1.14
CA ARG A 305 -17.83 7.83 1.74
C ARG A 305 -17.29 9.16 1.22
N TYR A 306 -15.96 9.28 1.12
CA TYR A 306 -15.30 10.54 0.72
C TYR A 306 -15.60 10.88 -0.73
N PHE A 307 -15.64 9.86 -1.58
CA PHE A 307 -16.01 10.00 -2.99
C PHE A 307 -17.48 10.39 -3.13
N ASN A 308 -18.38 9.70 -2.42
CA ASN A 308 -19.81 9.99 -2.42
C ASN A 308 -20.10 11.45 -2.02
N GLU A 309 -19.53 11.91 -0.91
CA GLU A 309 -19.67 13.30 -0.45
C GLU A 309 -19.15 14.31 -1.47
N THR A 310 -17.98 14.04 -2.07
CA THR A 310 -17.36 14.93 -3.05
C THR A 310 -18.22 15.08 -4.31
N VAL A 311 -18.71 13.96 -4.84
CA VAL A 311 -19.56 13.96 -6.04
C VAL A 311 -20.91 14.59 -5.74
N ASN A 312 -21.55 14.29 -4.60
CA ASN A 312 -22.84 14.89 -4.24
C ASN A 312 -22.72 16.41 -4.04
N LYS A 313 -21.69 16.89 -3.34
CA LYS A 313 -21.45 18.33 -3.17
C LYS A 313 -21.25 19.05 -4.51
N LEU A 314 -20.57 18.41 -5.45
CA LEU A 314 -20.46 18.92 -6.81
C LEU A 314 -21.84 18.98 -7.49
N LEU A 315 -22.62 17.91 -7.43
CA LEU A 315 -23.94 17.85 -8.05
C LEU A 315 -24.91 18.87 -7.45
N GLU A 316 -24.83 19.13 -6.15
CA GLU A 316 -25.61 20.17 -5.46
C GLU A 316 -25.22 21.58 -5.93
N SER A 317 -23.94 21.83 -6.24
CA SER A 317 -23.49 23.14 -6.74
C SER A 317 -24.01 23.48 -8.15
N ILE A 318 -24.52 22.49 -8.90
CA ILE A 318 -25.08 22.69 -10.24
C ILE A 318 -26.56 23.09 -10.12
N ASN A 319 -26.84 24.40 -10.13
CA ASN A 319 -28.18 24.97 -9.93
C ASN A 319 -29.07 25.05 -11.18
N THR A 320 -28.62 24.52 -12.32
CA THR A 320 -29.32 24.69 -13.60
C THR A 320 -30.15 23.47 -13.98
N ASP A 321 -31.43 23.71 -14.27
CA ASP A 321 -32.37 22.69 -14.77
C ASP A 321 -31.90 22.00 -16.05
N LYS A 322 -31.03 22.68 -16.83
CA LYS A 322 -30.42 22.17 -18.06
C LYS A 322 -29.73 20.82 -17.87
N PHE A 323 -29.16 20.53 -16.68
CA PHE A 323 -28.41 19.30 -16.44
C PHE A 323 -29.20 18.24 -15.66
N ARG A 324 -30.52 18.40 -15.48
CA ARG A 324 -31.34 17.53 -14.63
C ARG A 324 -31.18 16.04 -14.98
N ASP A 325 -31.32 15.68 -16.25
CA ASP A 325 -31.25 14.29 -16.70
C ASP A 325 -29.85 13.70 -16.50
N ALA A 326 -28.80 14.48 -16.81
CA ALA A 326 -27.42 14.07 -16.61
C ALA A 326 -27.08 13.89 -15.11
N LYS A 327 -27.61 14.76 -14.24
CA LYS A 327 -27.46 14.67 -12.78
C LYS A 327 -28.14 13.41 -12.25
N GLU A 328 -29.39 13.14 -12.65
CA GLU A 328 -30.12 11.95 -12.18
C GLU A 328 -29.49 10.65 -12.69
N LYS A 329 -29.00 10.63 -13.94
CA LYS A 329 -28.22 9.52 -14.46
C LYS A 329 -26.98 9.29 -13.59
N LEU A 330 -26.17 10.33 -13.36
CA LEU A 330 -24.94 10.21 -12.57
C LEU A 330 -25.21 9.77 -11.13
N LYS A 331 -26.27 10.27 -10.47
CA LYS A 331 -26.68 9.81 -9.13
C LYS A 331 -27.04 8.32 -9.10
N THR A 332 -27.79 7.87 -10.11
CA THR A 332 -28.19 6.46 -10.22
C THR A 332 -26.98 5.57 -10.43
N THR A 333 -26.07 5.95 -11.33
CA THR A 333 -24.80 5.24 -11.54
C THR A 333 -23.95 5.22 -10.28
N LEU A 334 -23.81 6.36 -9.59
CA LEU A 334 -23.06 6.46 -8.34
C LEU A 334 -23.63 5.51 -7.29
N LYS A 335 -24.95 5.44 -7.12
CA LYS A 335 -25.59 4.52 -6.17
C LYS A 335 -25.25 3.06 -6.47
N THR A 336 -25.28 2.67 -7.74
CA THR A 336 -24.91 1.30 -8.17
C THR A 336 -23.45 0.99 -7.88
N LEU A 337 -22.53 1.92 -8.21
CA LEU A 337 -21.10 1.78 -7.93
C LEU A 337 -20.84 1.63 -6.43
N LEU A 338 -21.43 2.50 -5.61
CA LEU A 338 -21.26 2.47 -4.15
C LEU A 338 -21.75 1.16 -3.55
N ALA A 339 -22.90 0.65 -3.98
CA ALA A 339 -23.43 -0.63 -3.53
C ALA A 339 -22.49 -1.80 -3.90
N ALA A 340 -21.90 -1.79 -5.10
CA ALA A 340 -20.94 -2.81 -5.52
C ALA A 340 -19.64 -2.78 -4.68
N VAL A 341 -19.18 -1.59 -4.31
CA VAL A 341 -17.99 -1.41 -3.43
C VAL A 341 -18.30 -1.87 -2.01
N GLU A 342 -19.49 -1.58 -1.49
CA GLU A 342 -19.94 -2.05 -0.18
C GLU A 342 -20.01 -3.58 -0.13
N ASP A 343 -20.52 -4.23 -1.17
CA ASP A 343 -20.53 -5.69 -1.30
C ASP A 343 -19.09 -6.27 -1.36
N LEU A 344 -18.19 -5.64 -2.11
CA LEU A 344 -16.77 -6.03 -2.14
C LEU A 344 -16.13 -5.91 -0.75
N ASN A 345 -16.37 -4.81 -0.04
CA ASN A 345 -15.85 -4.62 1.32
C ASN A 345 -16.42 -5.66 2.31
N ALA A 346 -17.71 -5.98 2.21
CA ALA A 346 -18.34 -7.04 3.01
C ALA A 346 -17.73 -8.42 2.74
N LYS A 347 -17.44 -8.75 1.47
CA LYS A 347 -16.72 -9.98 1.07
C LYS A 347 -15.31 -10.01 1.63
N ILE A 348 -14.63 -8.87 1.71
CA ILE A 348 -13.30 -8.74 2.32
C ILE A 348 -13.37 -8.99 3.83
N ASP A 349 -14.37 -8.43 4.52
CA ASP A 349 -14.53 -8.54 5.97
C ASP A 349 -15.00 -9.93 6.44
N ALA A 350 -15.80 -10.63 5.63
CA ALA A 350 -16.27 -11.97 5.95
C ALA A 350 -15.16 -13.03 5.99
N MET A 351 -13.96 -12.74 5.46
CA MET A 351 -12.84 -13.69 5.44
C MET A 351 -11.86 -13.46 6.59
N GLU A 352 -11.94 -14.31 7.61
CA GLU A 352 -11.00 -14.28 8.75
C GLU A 352 -9.56 -14.63 8.36
N ASN A 353 -9.36 -15.51 7.37
CA ASN A 353 -8.04 -15.91 6.87
C ASN A 353 -8.01 -15.75 5.35
N ILE A 354 -7.58 -14.58 4.87
CA ILE A 354 -7.52 -14.28 3.44
C ILE A 354 -6.31 -15.00 2.82
N PRO A 355 -6.49 -15.96 1.89
CA PRO A 355 -5.38 -16.58 1.18
C PRO A 355 -4.57 -15.51 0.43
N THR A 356 -3.25 -15.66 0.38
CA THR A 356 -2.34 -14.69 -0.26
C THR A 356 -2.72 -14.39 -1.70
N LEU A 357 -3.10 -15.42 -2.48
CA LEU A 357 -3.57 -15.26 -3.85
C LEU A 357 -4.85 -14.42 -3.93
N ARG A 358 -5.81 -14.63 -3.01
CA ARG A 358 -7.08 -13.90 -3.01
C ARG A 358 -6.89 -12.43 -2.62
N ALA A 359 -6.05 -12.16 -1.61
CA ALA A 359 -5.66 -10.79 -1.26
C ALA A 359 -5.06 -10.06 -2.48
N ARG A 360 -4.20 -10.75 -3.23
CA ARG A 360 -3.60 -10.22 -4.46
C ARG A 360 -4.62 -9.95 -5.55
N MET A 361 -5.56 -10.86 -5.77
CA MET A 361 -6.65 -10.66 -6.75
C MET A 361 -7.51 -9.43 -6.40
N TRP A 362 -7.82 -9.22 -5.13
CA TRP A 362 -8.56 -8.03 -4.70
C TRP A 362 -7.75 -6.74 -4.84
N ASN A 363 -6.45 -6.76 -4.54
CA ASN A 363 -5.59 -5.61 -4.75
C ASN A 363 -5.48 -5.25 -6.24
N ASP A 364 -5.35 -6.25 -7.11
CA ASP A 364 -5.31 -6.04 -8.56
C ASP A 364 -6.68 -5.53 -9.07
N LEU A 365 -7.80 -6.05 -8.55
CA LEU A 365 -9.15 -5.55 -8.84
C LEU A 365 -9.31 -4.07 -8.44
N LEU A 366 -8.82 -3.68 -7.26
CA LEU A 366 -8.88 -2.30 -6.81
C LEU A 366 -8.05 -1.36 -7.68
N LEU A 367 -6.87 -1.81 -8.11
CA LEU A 367 -6.01 -1.09 -9.03
C LEU A 367 -6.71 -0.85 -10.38
N ASP A 368 -7.37 -1.88 -10.92
CA ASP A 368 -8.12 -1.78 -12.16
C ASP A 368 -9.36 -0.87 -12.01
N LEU A 369 -10.04 -0.95 -10.87
CA LEU A 369 -11.15 -0.07 -10.53
C LEU A 369 -10.73 1.40 -10.49
N ASP A 370 -9.63 1.74 -9.81
CA ASP A 370 -9.18 3.13 -9.71
C ASP A 370 -8.76 3.70 -11.09
N LYS A 371 -8.17 2.87 -11.94
CA LYS A 371 -7.86 3.26 -13.34
C LYS A 371 -9.12 3.49 -14.17
N ALA A 372 -10.15 2.66 -14.00
CA ALA A 372 -11.43 2.86 -14.65
C ALA A 372 -12.12 4.14 -14.17
N LEU A 373 -12.04 4.44 -12.87
CA LEU A 373 -12.53 5.69 -12.30
C LEU A 373 -11.75 6.91 -12.82
N LEU A 374 -10.44 6.81 -13.01
CA LEU A 374 -9.65 7.88 -13.65
C LEU A 374 -10.12 8.15 -15.09
N CYS A 375 -10.50 7.10 -15.82
CA CYS A 375 -11.01 7.18 -17.19
C CYS A 375 -10.11 8.04 -18.11
N PRO A 376 -8.87 7.59 -18.37
CA PRO A 376 -7.87 8.39 -19.09
C PRO A 376 -8.25 8.62 -20.56
N ASP A 377 -7.97 9.82 -21.06
CA ASP A 377 -7.96 10.12 -22.49
C ASP A 377 -6.67 9.67 -23.19
N GLU A 378 -6.51 9.99 -24.47
CA GLU A 378 -5.32 9.65 -25.27
C GLU A 378 -4.02 10.27 -24.71
N ASN A 379 -4.13 11.35 -23.94
CA ASN A 379 -3.02 12.04 -23.28
C ASN A 379 -2.89 11.65 -21.80
N SER A 380 -3.53 10.56 -21.36
CA SER A 380 -3.57 10.10 -19.97
C SER A 380 -4.17 11.11 -18.97
N ARG A 381 -4.93 12.10 -19.45
CA ARG A 381 -5.68 13.03 -18.58
C ARG A 381 -6.98 12.38 -18.15
N SER A 382 -7.36 12.61 -16.90
CA SER A 382 -8.57 12.02 -16.33
C SER A 382 -9.81 12.75 -16.82
N ARG A 383 -10.75 12.02 -17.46
CA ARG A 383 -12.05 12.58 -17.89
C ARG A 383 -13.01 12.81 -16.72
N THR A 384 -12.71 12.24 -15.57
CA THR A 384 -13.48 12.35 -14.32
C THR A 384 -12.87 13.36 -13.35
N ASP A 385 -11.94 14.20 -13.80
CA ASP A 385 -11.40 15.28 -12.98
C ASP A 385 -12.48 16.35 -12.70
N LEU A 386 -13.01 16.30 -11.48
CA LEU A 386 -14.08 17.20 -11.02
C LEU A 386 -13.65 18.67 -10.94
N ILE A 387 -12.34 18.95 -10.82
CA ILE A 387 -11.81 20.31 -10.80
C ILE A 387 -11.84 20.91 -12.20
N GLU A 388 -11.44 20.14 -13.21
CA GLU A 388 -11.57 20.56 -14.61
C GLU A 388 -13.04 20.76 -15.00
N PHE A 389 -13.93 19.88 -14.55
CA PHE A 389 -15.36 20.06 -14.74
C PHE A 389 -15.90 21.35 -14.08
N ARG A 390 -15.47 21.68 -12.85
CA ARG A 390 -15.83 22.96 -12.21
C ARG A 390 -15.37 24.16 -13.03
N LYS A 391 -14.17 24.12 -13.62
CA LYS A 391 -13.70 25.20 -14.51
C LYS A 391 -14.58 25.32 -15.76
N LEU A 392 -15.07 24.21 -16.31
CA LEU A 392 -15.98 24.21 -17.45
C LEU A 392 -17.36 24.82 -17.11
N LEU A 393 -17.89 24.58 -15.91
CA LEU A 393 -19.16 25.18 -15.46
C LEU A 393 -19.16 26.71 -15.46
N HIS A 394 -17.99 27.33 -15.27
CA HIS A 394 -17.85 28.79 -15.24
C HIS A 394 -17.66 29.42 -16.63
N LYS A 395 -17.56 28.61 -17.70
CA LYS A 395 -17.44 29.09 -19.07
C LYS A 395 -18.83 29.24 -19.72
N PRO A 396 -19.19 30.44 -20.22
CA PRO A 396 -20.60 30.81 -20.44
C PRO A 396 -21.29 30.25 -21.71
N THR A 397 -20.69 29.34 -22.50
CA THR A 397 -21.16 29.17 -23.89
C THR A 397 -21.33 27.76 -24.48
N ASP A 398 -21.07 26.64 -23.79
CA ASP A 398 -21.13 25.33 -24.48
C ASP A 398 -21.95 24.22 -23.80
N ASN A 399 -22.51 23.35 -24.65
CA ASN A 399 -23.07 22.04 -24.27
C ASN A 399 -21.99 21.07 -23.74
N SER A 400 -20.72 21.47 -23.74
CA SER A 400 -19.55 20.71 -23.27
C SER A 400 -19.68 20.22 -21.83
N ALA A 401 -20.28 21.01 -20.93
CA ALA A 401 -20.52 20.59 -19.55
C ALA A 401 -21.51 19.42 -19.47
N SER A 402 -22.54 19.40 -20.32
CA SER A 402 -23.51 18.30 -20.36
C SER A 402 -22.86 17.02 -20.89
N THR A 403 -22.07 17.14 -21.96
CA THR A 403 -21.31 16.03 -22.53
C THR A 403 -20.32 15.47 -21.50
N CYS A 404 -19.62 16.34 -20.76
CA CYS A 404 -18.71 15.92 -19.70
C CYS A 404 -19.42 15.13 -18.59
N LEU A 405 -20.59 15.57 -18.12
CA LEU A 405 -21.37 14.79 -17.13
C LEU A 405 -21.78 13.41 -17.65
N HIS A 406 -22.17 13.31 -18.94
CA HIS A 406 -22.48 12.02 -19.54
C HIS A 406 -21.25 11.11 -19.67
N GLU A 407 -20.09 11.68 -19.99
CA GLU A 407 -18.82 10.94 -20.02
C GLU A 407 -18.43 10.44 -18.63
N ILE A 408 -18.54 11.29 -17.59
CA ILE A 408 -18.29 10.90 -16.20
C ILE A 408 -19.22 9.74 -15.80
N ALA A 409 -20.52 9.86 -16.10
CA ALA A 409 -21.48 8.80 -15.80
C ALA A 409 -21.12 7.49 -16.51
N LYS A 410 -20.70 7.56 -17.78
CA LYS A 410 -20.25 6.38 -18.53
C LYS A 410 -19.00 5.74 -17.90
N CYS A 411 -18.00 6.54 -17.51
CA CYS A 411 -16.81 6.04 -16.83
C CYS A 411 -17.16 5.32 -15.51
N TYR A 412 -18.13 5.83 -14.75
CA TYR A 412 -18.58 5.18 -13.51
C TYR A 412 -19.43 3.93 -13.77
N GLU A 413 -20.18 3.87 -14.88
CA GLU A 413 -20.84 2.65 -15.35
C GLU A 413 -19.80 1.57 -15.67
N ASP A 414 -18.78 1.91 -16.46
CA ASP A 414 -17.68 1.01 -16.82
C ASP A 414 -16.92 0.51 -15.57
N ALA A 415 -16.64 1.41 -14.61
CA ALA A 415 -16.05 1.04 -13.33
C ALA A 415 -16.93 0.09 -12.50
N SER A 416 -18.26 0.23 -12.58
CA SER A 416 -19.20 -0.66 -11.89
C SER A 416 -19.20 -2.06 -12.49
N LEU A 417 -19.05 -2.19 -13.81
CA LEU A 417 -18.98 -3.49 -14.49
C LEU A 417 -17.78 -4.32 -14.04
N ILE A 418 -16.62 -3.68 -13.81
CA ILE A 418 -15.42 -4.34 -13.29
C ILE A 418 -15.69 -5.05 -11.95
N LEU A 419 -16.57 -4.49 -11.12
CA LEU A 419 -16.95 -5.07 -9.84
C LEU A 419 -18.01 -6.18 -9.95
N GLN A 420 -18.73 -6.26 -11.07
CA GLN A 420 -19.81 -7.24 -11.30
C GLN A 420 -19.36 -8.48 -12.09
N GLU A 421 -18.31 -8.36 -12.91
CA GLU A 421 -17.80 -9.46 -13.74
C GLU A 421 -16.98 -10.51 -12.95
N ARG A 422 -16.90 -10.43 -11.63
CA ARG A 422 -16.11 -11.33 -10.76
C ARG A 422 -16.78 -11.59 -9.40
#